data_AF-A0A4Y9T6D2-F1
#
_entry.id   AF-A0A4Y9T6D2-F1
#
_cell.length_a   1.000
_cell.length_b   1.000
_cell.length_c   1.000
_cell.angle_alpha   90.00
_cell.angle_beta   90.00
_cell.angle_gamma   90.00
#
_symmetry.space_group_name_H-M   'P 1'
#
loop_
_entity.id
_entity.type
_entity.pdbx_description
1 polymer ?
#
loop_
_entity_poly.entity_id
_entity_poly.type
_entity_poly.pdbx_seq_one_letter_code
_entity_poly.pdbx_strand_id
1 'polypeptide(L)' 'MSKSTNTLSAGRPSARSSKAATLASLADTPAMKRVNFQLPAEDHTKLKMYAVRQGKTITELLSEYIAQLPE' A
#
# COMPACT_ATOMS: atom_id res chain seq x y z
N MET A 1 -55.31 7.02 9.05
CA MET A 1 -53.95 7.03 8.46
C MET A 1 -52.93 7.08 9.58
N SER A 2 -52.64 5.94 10.23
CA SER A 2 -51.72 5.84 11.37
C SER A 2 -50.43 5.20 10.87
N LYS A 3 -49.38 6.01 10.72
CA LYS A 3 -48.10 5.62 10.11
C LYS A 3 -47.29 4.80 11.11
N SER A 4 -46.97 3.56 10.73
CA SER A 4 -46.07 2.63 11.40
C SER A 4 -44.75 3.30 11.79
N THR A 5 -44.41 3.26 13.09
CA THR A 5 -43.09 3.61 13.62
C THR A 5 -42.13 2.48 13.29
N ASN A 6 -41.50 2.57 12.11
CA ASN A 6 -40.39 1.71 11.74
C ASN A 6 -39.21 2.05 12.67
N THR A 7 -39.05 1.27 13.74
CA THR A 7 -37.90 1.34 14.64
C THR A 7 -36.66 0.91 13.85
N LEU A 8 -35.94 1.89 13.31
CA LEU A 8 -34.65 1.68 12.68
C LEU A 8 -33.69 1.19 13.77
N SER A 9 -33.52 -0.14 13.85
CA SER A 9 -32.52 -0.75 14.70
C SER A 9 -31.14 -0.30 14.20
N ALA A 10 -30.48 0.57 14.98
CA ALA A 10 -29.11 0.99 14.75
C ALA A 10 -28.15 -0.18 15.07
N GLY A 11 -28.18 -1.20 14.22
CA GLY A 11 -27.18 -2.27 14.22
C GLY A 11 -25.86 -1.71 13.68
N ARG A 12 -24.78 -1.89 14.44
CA ARG A 12 -23.42 -1.59 13.96
C ARG A 12 -23.16 -2.44 12.70
N PRO A 13 -22.79 -1.85 11.55
CA PRO A 13 -22.50 -2.62 10.33
C PRO A 13 -21.24 -3.50 10.43
N SER A 14 -20.62 -3.60 11.61
CA SER A 14 -19.46 -4.46 11.88
C SER A 14 -19.78 -5.96 11.92
N ALA A 15 -21.06 -6.37 11.82
CA ALA A 15 -21.47 -7.75 12.07
C ALA A 15 -21.62 -8.66 10.83
N ARG A 16 -21.42 -8.17 9.59
CA ARG A 16 -21.47 -9.04 8.40
C ARG A 16 -20.51 -8.59 7.31
N SER A 17 -19.63 -9.52 6.94
CA SER A 17 -18.70 -9.52 5.81
C SER A 17 -17.33 -8.84 6.01
N SER A 18 -16.41 -9.56 6.64
CA SER A 18 -15.00 -9.62 6.19
C SER A 18 -14.26 -10.87 6.68
N LYS A 19 -14.96 -11.98 6.93
CA LYS A 19 -14.34 -13.27 7.34
C LYS A 19 -13.60 -13.99 6.19
N ALA A 20 -13.38 -13.30 5.08
CA ALA A 20 -12.75 -13.82 3.86
C ALA A 20 -11.81 -12.80 3.21
N ALA A 21 -11.14 -11.94 3.98
CA ALA A 21 -9.80 -11.53 3.58
C ALA A 21 -8.94 -12.79 3.69
N THR A 22 -8.91 -13.55 2.61
CA THR A 22 -8.39 -14.91 2.54
C THR A 22 -6.94 -14.92 3.02
N LEU A 23 -6.59 -15.87 3.90
CA LEU A 23 -5.22 -16.11 4.35
C LEU A 23 -4.23 -16.27 3.18
N ALA A 24 -4.72 -16.65 1.99
CA ALA A 24 -3.98 -16.67 0.74
C ALA A 24 -3.42 -15.29 0.33
N SER A 25 -4.09 -14.17 0.64
CA SER A 25 -3.56 -12.82 0.39
C SER A 25 -2.37 -12.47 1.29
N LEU A 26 -2.16 -13.18 2.41
CA LEU A 26 -1.01 -13.00 3.31
C LEU A 26 0.11 -14.02 3.08
N ALA A 27 -0.13 -15.08 2.31
CA ALA A 27 0.76 -16.23 2.24
C ALA A 27 2.02 -15.99 1.37
N ASP A 28 1.95 -15.12 0.36
CA ASP A 28 3.01 -14.96 -0.65
C ASP A 28 3.67 -13.57 -0.68
N THR A 29 3.54 -12.77 0.39
CA THR A 29 4.28 -11.49 0.43
C THR A 29 5.69 -11.74 0.96
N PRO A 30 6.76 -11.54 0.16
CA PRO A 30 8.13 -11.68 0.66
C PRO A 30 8.35 -10.72 1.83
N ALA A 31 9.15 -11.16 2.81
CA ALA A 31 9.46 -10.35 3.97
C ALA A 31 10.17 -9.05 3.55
N MET A 32 9.45 -7.93 3.57
CA MET A 32 9.99 -6.64 3.17
C MET A 32 10.87 -6.07 4.29
N LYS A 33 12.14 -5.81 3.98
CA LYS A 33 13.07 -5.15 4.92
C LYS A 33 13.18 -3.66 4.58
N ARG A 34 12.89 -2.81 5.57
CA ARG A 34 13.09 -1.36 5.42
C ARG A 34 14.59 -1.03 5.46
N VAL A 35 15.04 -0.24 4.50
CA VAL A 35 16.40 0.35 4.50
C VAL A 35 16.34 1.76 5.08
N ASN A 36 17.28 2.11 5.96
CA ASN A 36 17.44 3.47 6.45
C ASN A 36 18.36 4.23 5.49
N PHE A 37 17.81 5.15 4.72
CA PHE A 37 18.56 5.94 3.75
C PHE A 37 18.34 7.43 4.01
N GLN A 38 19.42 8.19 4.01
CA GLN A 38 19.41 9.64 4.14
C GLN A 38 20.13 10.23 2.94
N LEU A 39 19.56 11.29 2.39
CA LEU A 39 20.03 11.94 1.19
C LEU A 39 19.76 13.44 1.31
N PRO A 40 20.63 14.30 0.76
CA PRO A 40 20.35 15.74 0.70
C PRO A 40 19.09 16.04 -0.11
N ALA A 41 18.37 17.10 0.23
CA ALA A 41 17.11 17.47 -0.43
C ALA A 41 17.25 17.66 -1.95
N GLU A 42 18.40 18.16 -2.40
CA GLU A 42 18.73 18.33 -3.81
C GLU A 42 18.78 16.99 -4.56
N ASP A 43 19.43 16.00 -3.96
CA ASP A 43 19.55 14.67 -4.56
C ASP A 43 18.23 13.91 -4.51
N HIS A 44 17.38 14.18 -3.51
CA HIS A 44 16.00 13.67 -3.48
C HIS A 44 15.23 14.12 -4.71
N THR A 45 15.37 15.42 -5.01
CA THR A 45 14.62 16.07 -6.08
C THR A 45 15.07 15.53 -7.43
N LYS A 46 16.39 15.37 -7.62
CA LYS A 46 16.94 14.71 -8.81
C LYS A 46 16.42 13.29 -8.96
N LEU A 47 16.47 12.49 -7.90
CA LEU A 47 16.00 11.10 -7.90
C LEU A 47 14.50 11.02 -8.24
N LYS A 48 13.68 11.88 -7.62
CA LYS A 48 12.24 11.94 -7.87
C LYS A 48 11.93 12.36 -9.31
N MET A 49 12.60 13.38 -9.84
CA MET A 49 12.44 13.81 -11.23
C MET A 49 12.84 12.71 -12.21
N TYR A 50 13.92 11.98 -11.93
CA TYR A 50 14.36 10.85 -12.75
C TYR A 50 13.36 9.69 -12.76
N ALA A 51 12.77 9.37 -11.60
CA ALA A 51 11.72 8.36 -11.49
C ALA A 51 10.45 8.76 -12.26
N VAL A 52 10.01 10.02 -12.12
CA VAL A 52 8.84 10.56 -12.85
C VAL A 52 9.02 10.49 -14.36
N ARG A 53 10.22 10.82 -14.87
CA ARG A 53 10.52 10.74 -16.31
C ARG A 53 10.40 9.33 -16.89
N GLN A 54 10.60 8.31 -16.06
CA GLN A 54 10.48 6.90 -16.45
C GLN A 54 9.10 6.32 -16.14
N GLY A 55 8.19 7.08 -15.52
CA GLY A 55 6.90 6.59 -15.07
C GLY A 55 6.98 5.59 -13.91
N LYS A 56 8.08 5.61 -13.15
CA LYS A 56 8.34 4.69 -12.03
C LYS A 56 8.31 5.41 -10.69
N THR A 57 8.08 4.66 -9.64
CA THR A 57 8.31 5.09 -8.26
C THR A 57 9.79 4.99 -7.89
N ILE A 58 10.21 5.74 -6.86
CA ILE A 58 11.58 5.64 -6.32
C ILE A 58 11.88 4.21 -5.83
N THR A 59 10.88 3.53 -5.26
CA THR A 59 11.00 2.14 -4.80
C THR A 59 11.25 1.16 -5.94
N GLU A 60 10.53 1.27 -7.05
CA GLU A 60 10.72 0.41 -8.23
C GLU A 60 12.10 0.66 -8.85
N LEU A 61 12.47 1.93 -9.02
CA LEU A 61 13.77 2.31 -9.57
C LEU A 61 14.93 1.73 -8.75
N LEU A 62 14.87 1.88 -7.43
CA LEU A 62 15.90 1.34 -6.54
C LEU A 62 15.89 -0.20 -6.53
N SER A 63 14.71 -0.83 -6.59
CA SER A 63 14.59 -2.29 -6.64
C SER A 63 15.19 -2.87 -7.92
N GLU A 64 14.91 -2.24 -9.07
CA GLU A 64 15.51 -2.62 -10.36
C GLU A 64 17.02 -2.42 -10.36
N TYR A 65 17.51 -1.32 -9.79
CA TYR A 65 18.94 -1.07 -9.66
C TYR A 65 19.62 -2.15 -8.81
N ILE A 66 19.02 -2.52 -7.68
CA ILE A 66 19.55 -3.58 -6.80
C ILE A 66 19.55 -4.93 -7.52
N ALA A 67 18.52 -5.24 -8.33
CA ALA A 67 18.44 -6.47 -9.09
C ALA A 67 19.54 -6.62 -10.17
N GLN A 68 20.20 -5.53 -10.55
CA GLN A 68 21.31 -5.52 -11.51
C GLN A 68 22.70 -5.64 -10.84
N LEU A 69 22.78 -5.63 -9.51
CA LEU A 69 24.06 -5.76 -8.81
C LEU A 69 24.63 -7.18 -8.98
N PRO A 70 25.96 -7.32 -9.16
CA PRO A 70 26.60 -8.63 -9.15
C PRO A 70 26.52 -9.28 -7.75
N GLU A 71 26.53 -10.62 -7.70
CA GLU A 71 26.71 -11.37 -6.44
C GLU A 71 28.14 -11.28 -5.90
#